data_AF-G3J282-F1
#
_entry.id   AF-G3J282-F1
#
_cell.length_a   1.000
_cell.length_b   1.000
_cell.length_c   1.000
_cell.angle_alpha   90.00
_cell.angle_beta   90.00
_cell.angle_gamma   90.00
#
_symmetry.space_group_name_H-M   'P 1'
#
loop_
_entity.id
_entity.type
_entity.pdbx_description
1 polymer ?
#
loop_
_entity_poly.entity_id
_entity_poly.type
_entity_poly.pdbx_seq_one_letter_code
_entity_poly.pdbx_strand_id
1 'polypeptide(L)'
;MSMQKSIINTRLLMSSLVISSVLGGCATTSEVNEKDPWEGWNRGTQEFNDDLDKAVLKPMAKGYMWITPKFVDDGITNFFSNMNDIGVTLNDFMQLKLAQGGMDASRFLINTTAGVAGFVDVAKMIDLPKHNEDFGQTLGFWGVPTGNYLVVPFMGASSPREVAGAVGDALMNPLTYTFAFAGGGAAVSAVNAGAKTVDVTDTRADLIPTEKIVDEASVDRYSFIKNAYQQRREYLLHDGNVPEEDELQLEDEATTETTSTAKTNNPAPATTSNRPGSAPVTDNSKHFLDLSAPVKK
;
A
#
# COMPACT_ATOMS: atom_id res chain seq x y z
N MET A 1 -29.28 -39.30 -22.85
CA MET A 1 -28.15 -38.41 -23.22
C MET A 1 -28.55 -37.03 -23.76
N SER A 2 -29.77 -36.79 -24.27
CA SER A 2 -30.17 -35.43 -24.76
C SER A 2 -30.53 -34.45 -23.64
N MET A 3 -31.12 -34.94 -22.54
CA MET A 3 -31.60 -34.11 -21.42
C MET A 3 -30.46 -33.44 -20.63
N GLN A 4 -29.30 -34.09 -20.53
CA GLN A 4 -28.12 -33.56 -19.84
C GLN A 4 -27.44 -32.41 -20.62
N LYS A 5 -27.47 -32.45 -21.96
CA LYS A 5 -26.93 -31.37 -22.81
C LYS A 5 -27.76 -30.09 -22.72
N SER A 6 -29.09 -30.20 -22.58
CA SER A 6 -29.99 -29.05 -22.43
C SER A 6 -29.76 -28.31 -21.11
N ILE A 7 -29.53 -29.04 -20.01
CA ILE A 7 -29.26 -28.46 -18.69
C ILE A 7 -27.90 -27.72 -18.67
N ILE A 8 -26.89 -28.28 -19.34
CA ILE A 8 -25.56 -27.65 -19.44
C ILE A 8 -25.62 -26.34 -20.25
N ASN A 9 -26.32 -26.34 -21.39
CA ASN A 9 -26.47 -25.15 -22.23
C ASN A 9 -27.27 -24.04 -21.52
N THR A 10 -28.28 -24.41 -20.72
CA THR A 10 -29.09 -23.44 -19.96
C THR A 10 -28.29 -22.81 -18.82
N ARG A 11 -27.40 -23.58 -18.17
CA ARG A 11 -26.48 -23.04 -17.14
C ARG A 11 -25.41 -22.13 -17.72
N LEU A 12 -24.86 -22.45 -18.90
CA LEU A 12 -23.91 -21.58 -19.61
C LEU A 12 -24.56 -20.26 -20.06
N LEU A 13 -25.82 -20.30 -20.53
CA LEU A 13 -26.58 -19.10 -20.90
C LEU A 13 -26.92 -18.21 -19.70
N MET A 14 -27.33 -18.78 -18.57
CA MET A 14 -27.59 -18.01 -17.35
C MET A 14 -26.32 -17.39 -16.76
N SER A 15 -25.17 -18.07 -16.87
CA SER A 15 -23.88 -17.54 -16.40
C SER A 15 -23.43 -16.33 -17.23
N SER A 16 -23.62 -16.39 -18.56
CA SER A 16 -23.30 -15.28 -19.47
C SER A 16 -24.19 -14.04 -19.25
N LEU A 17 -25.47 -14.26 -18.91
CA LEU A 17 -26.41 -13.17 -18.64
C LEU A 17 -26.06 -12.42 -17.34
N VAL A 18 -25.65 -13.15 -16.30
CA VAL A 18 -25.20 -12.56 -15.03
C VAL A 18 -23.91 -11.77 -15.22
N ILE A 19 -22.97 -12.27 -16.04
CA ILE A 19 -21.73 -11.56 -16.36
C ILE A 19 -22.05 -10.25 -17.12
N SER A 20 -22.95 -10.26 -18.12
CA SER A 20 -23.32 -9.04 -18.85
C SER A 20 -23.99 -7.97 -17.98
N SER A 21 -24.77 -8.36 -16.96
CA SER A 21 -25.40 -7.40 -16.04
C SER A 21 -24.41 -6.68 -15.12
N VAL A 22 -23.24 -7.25 -14.86
CA VAL A 22 -22.20 -6.60 -14.03
C VAL A 22 -21.40 -5.56 -14.82
N LEU A 23 -21.32 -5.69 -16.15
CA LEU A 23 -20.58 -4.73 -17.00
C LEU A 23 -21.37 -3.46 -17.37
N GLY A 24 -22.69 -3.40 -17.12
CA GLY A 24 -23.55 -2.28 -17.54
C GLY A 24 -23.68 -1.12 -16.55
N GLY A 25 -23.03 -1.16 -15.39
CA GLY A 25 -23.24 -0.20 -14.30
C GLY A 25 -22.44 1.10 -14.34
N CYS A 26 -21.45 1.25 -15.25
CA CYS A 26 -20.57 2.41 -15.30
C CYS A 26 -21.03 3.49 -16.30
N ALA A 27 -22.20 4.08 -16.08
CA ALA A 27 -22.58 5.31 -16.77
C ALA A 27 -23.55 6.14 -15.92
N THR A 28 -23.04 6.80 -14.89
CA THR A 28 -23.74 7.92 -14.24
C THR A 28 -22.72 9.02 -14.01
N THR A 29 -22.81 10.05 -14.85
CA THR A 29 -22.04 11.29 -14.73
C THR A 29 -22.84 12.24 -13.85
N SER A 30 -22.49 12.31 -12.56
CA SER A 30 -22.86 13.42 -11.69
C SER A 30 -21.67 14.38 -11.68
N GLU A 31 -21.88 15.68 -11.79
CA GLU A 31 -20.78 16.65 -11.73
C GLU A 31 -19.95 16.44 -10.47
N VAL A 32 -18.67 16.09 -10.69
CA VAL A 32 -17.76 15.53 -9.70
C VAL A 32 -16.82 16.63 -9.22
N ASN A 33 -16.61 16.73 -7.90
CA ASN A 33 -15.36 17.24 -7.37
C ASN A 33 -14.22 16.41 -7.98
N GLU A 34 -13.50 16.95 -8.97
CA GLU A 34 -12.59 16.21 -9.86
C GLU A 34 -11.53 15.38 -9.13
N LYS A 35 -11.27 15.69 -7.85
CA LYS A 35 -10.32 14.96 -6.99
C LYS A 35 -10.95 13.86 -6.12
N ASP A 36 -12.28 13.79 -5.94
CA ASP A 36 -12.96 12.75 -5.12
C ASP A 36 -14.45 12.57 -5.45
N PRO A 37 -14.80 11.71 -6.40
CA PRO A 37 -16.20 11.44 -6.74
C PRO A 37 -17.03 10.88 -5.58
N TRP A 38 -16.40 10.18 -4.63
CA TRP A 38 -17.09 9.36 -3.62
C TRP A 38 -16.91 9.93 -2.21
N GLU A 39 -16.57 11.22 -2.09
CA GLU A 39 -16.26 11.87 -0.81
C GLU A 39 -17.34 11.64 0.27
N GLY A 40 -18.63 11.73 -0.09
CA GLY A 40 -19.73 11.51 0.86
C GLY A 40 -19.74 10.09 1.44
N TRP A 41 -19.57 9.06 0.60
CA TRP A 41 -19.44 7.67 1.04
C TRP A 41 -18.15 7.47 1.85
N ASN A 42 -17.05 8.05 1.36
CA ASN A 42 -15.73 7.87 1.92
C ASN A 42 -15.64 8.45 3.34
N ARG A 43 -16.16 9.66 3.56
CA ARG A 43 -16.22 10.29 4.88
C ARG A 43 -17.10 9.50 5.85
N GLY A 44 -18.30 9.08 5.43
CA GLY A 44 -19.19 8.29 6.29
C GLY A 44 -18.61 6.93 6.66
N THR A 45 -17.95 6.26 5.72
CA THR A 45 -17.28 4.98 5.97
C THR A 45 -16.04 5.15 6.85
N GLN A 46 -15.32 6.27 6.69
CA GLN A 46 -14.19 6.58 7.56
C GLN A 46 -14.63 6.83 8.99
N GLU A 47 -15.74 7.55 9.20
CA GLU A 47 -16.33 7.73 10.53
C GLU A 47 -16.72 6.38 11.15
N PHE A 48 -17.38 5.50 10.39
CA PHE A 48 -17.68 4.14 10.84
C PHE A 48 -16.42 3.36 11.26
N ASN A 49 -15.35 3.42 10.47
CA ASN A 49 -14.09 2.75 10.78
C ASN A 49 -13.41 3.36 12.02
N ASP A 50 -13.43 4.69 12.17
CA ASP A 50 -12.88 5.39 13.33
C ASP A 50 -13.67 5.04 14.61
N ASP A 51 -14.99 4.93 14.54
CA ASP A 51 -15.82 4.53 15.68
C ASP A 51 -15.61 3.07 16.08
N LEU A 52 -15.50 2.17 15.08
CA LEU A 52 -15.15 0.78 15.32
C LEU A 52 -13.76 0.65 15.98
N ASP A 53 -12.78 1.41 15.48
CA ASP A 53 -11.43 1.43 16.05
C ASP A 53 -11.47 1.89 17.51
N LYS A 54 -12.12 3.01 17.80
CA LYS A 54 -12.25 3.55 19.17
C LYS A 54 -12.96 2.57 20.10
N ALA A 55 -14.01 1.89 19.63
CA ALA A 55 -14.83 1.01 20.45
C ALA A 55 -14.22 -0.37 20.68
N VAL A 56 -13.48 -0.90 19.70
CA VAL A 56 -13.04 -2.32 19.70
C VAL A 56 -11.53 -2.44 19.56
N LEU A 57 -10.96 -1.98 18.46
CA LEU A 57 -9.56 -2.27 18.11
C LEU A 57 -8.58 -1.57 19.05
N LYS A 58 -8.81 -0.30 19.38
CA LYS A 58 -7.94 0.49 20.24
C LYS A 58 -7.92 -0.02 21.70
N PRO A 59 -9.06 -0.34 22.35
CA PRO A 59 -9.04 -1.02 23.64
C PRO A 59 -8.32 -2.38 23.61
N MET A 60 -8.54 -3.19 22.57
CA MET A 60 -7.87 -4.47 22.40
C MET A 60 -6.35 -4.31 22.27
N ALA A 61 -5.89 -3.40 21.41
CA ALA A 61 -4.48 -3.09 21.21
C ALA A 61 -3.81 -2.57 22.50
N LYS A 62 -4.47 -1.69 23.26
CA LYS A 62 -3.96 -1.26 24.57
C LYS A 62 -3.86 -2.40 25.58
N GLY A 63 -4.85 -3.30 25.59
CA GLY A 63 -4.81 -4.50 26.43
C GLY A 63 -3.64 -5.41 26.06
N TYR A 64 -3.41 -5.61 24.76
CA TYR A 64 -2.26 -6.34 24.22
C TYR A 64 -0.93 -5.70 24.63
N MET A 65 -0.74 -4.40 24.43
CA MET A 65 0.48 -3.68 24.87
C MET A 65 0.72 -3.79 26.37
N TRP A 66 -0.34 -3.92 27.17
CA TRP A 66 -0.22 -4.03 28.62
C TRP A 66 0.26 -5.42 29.08
N ILE A 67 -0.15 -6.50 28.40
CA ILE A 67 0.25 -7.88 28.74
C ILE A 67 1.52 -8.35 28.04
N THR A 68 1.80 -7.81 26.85
CA THR A 68 2.85 -8.31 25.96
C THR A 68 4.14 -7.52 26.16
N PRO A 69 5.24 -8.14 26.62
CA PRO A 69 6.54 -7.47 26.66
C PRO A 69 7.05 -7.13 25.26
N LYS A 70 7.81 -6.04 25.14
CA LYS A 70 8.30 -5.55 23.83
C LYS A 70 8.99 -6.61 22.96
N PHE A 71 9.78 -7.50 23.52
CA PHE A 71 10.46 -8.53 22.71
C PHE A 71 9.50 -9.56 22.11
N VAL A 72 8.33 -9.78 22.75
CA VAL A 72 7.30 -10.68 22.25
C VAL A 72 6.50 -9.99 21.14
N ASP A 73 6.14 -8.73 21.38
CA ASP A 73 5.51 -7.81 20.43
C ASP A 73 6.33 -7.73 19.13
N ASP A 74 7.60 -7.32 19.22
CA ASP A 74 8.52 -7.28 18.07
C ASP A 74 8.62 -8.64 17.35
N GLY A 75 8.58 -9.75 18.10
CA GLY A 75 8.64 -11.09 17.53
C GLY A 75 7.36 -11.53 16.81
N ILE A 76 6.20 -11.10 17.30
CA ILE A 76 4.90 -11.31 16.64
C ILE A 76 4.86 -10.50 15.34
N THR A 77 5.27 -9.22 15.37
CA THR A 77 5.38 -8.37 14.19
C THR A 77 6.30 -8.99 13.14
N ASN A 78 7.48 -9.49 13.55
CA ASN A 78 8.42 -10.15 12.64
C ASN A 78 7.83 -11.44 12.04
N PHE A 79 7.10 -12.23 12.84
CA PHE A 79 6.48 -13.47 12.37
C PHE A 79 5.45 -13.19 11.26
N PHE A 80 4.52 -12.25 11.48
CA PHE A 80 3.53 -11.87 10.46
C PHE A 80 4.18 -11.22 9.24
N SER A 81 5.20 -10.38 9.46
CA SER A 81 5.99 -9.83 8.37
C SER A 81 6.67 -10.92 7.52
N ASN A 82 7.30 -11.92 8.14
CA ASN A 82 7.97 -12.99 7.43
C ASN A 82 6.98 -13.82 6.59
N MET A 83 5.74 -14.02 7.08
CA MET A 83 4.70 -14.65 6.26
C MET A 83 4.29 -13.77 5.08
N ASN A 84 4.20 -12.46 5.26
CA ASN A 84 3.89 -11.52 4.19
C ASN A 84 5.00 -11.44 3.13
N ASP A 85 6.27 -11.69 3.50
CA ASP A 85 7.40 -11.71 2.56
C ASP A 85 7.23 -12.75 1.43
N ILE A 86 6.38 -13.78 1.62
CA ILE A 86 5.99 -14.72 0.55
C ILE A 86 5.22 -14.00 -0.55
N GLY A 87 4.22 -13.20 -0.18
CA GLY A 87 3.44 -12.40 -1.12
C GLY A 87 4.30 -11.34 -1.80
N VAL A 88 5.18 -10.68 -1.03
CA VAL A 88 6.16 -9.70 -1.56
C VAL A 88 7.02 -10.35 -2.65
N THR A 89 7.68 -11.46 -2.32
CA THR A 89 8.53 -12.22 -3.24
C THR A 89 7.81 -12.60 -4.54
N LEU A 90 6.57 -13.07 -4.44
CA LEU A 90 5.78 -13.44 -5.61
C LEU A 90 5.46 -12.21 -6.47
N ASN A 91 5.11 -11.09 -5.84
CA ASN A 91 4.83 -9.83 -6.52
C ASN A 91 6.08 -9.26 -7.20
N ASP A 92 7.24 -9.30 -6.55
CA ASP A 92 8.52 -8.92 -7.17
C ASP A 92 8.75 -9.66 -8.49
N PHE A 93 8.56 -10.98 -8.48
CA PHE A 93 8.75 -11.80 -9.67
C PHE A 93 7.69 -11.52 -10.74
N MET A 94 6.44 -11.28 -10.37
CA MET A 94 5.39 -10.86 -11.32
C MET A 94 5.63 -9.47 -11.91
N GLN A 95 6.35 -8.61 -11.20
CA GLN A 95 6.81 -7.30 -11.67
C GLN A 95 8.18 -7.35 -12.36
N LEU A 96 8.73 -8.55 -12.59
CA LEU A 96 10.03 -8.77 -13.22
C LEU A 96 11.23 -8.17 -12.44
N LYS A 97 11.05 -7.85 -11.15
CA LYS A 97 12.08 -7.34 -10.23
C LYS A 97 12.91 -8.49 -9.65
N LEU A 98 13.64 -9.21 -10.50
CA LEU A 98 14.34 -10.45 -10.11
C LEU A 98 15.33 -10.29 -8.95
N ALA A 99 16.07 -9.17 -8.90
CA ALA A 99 17.02 -8.90 -7.83
C ALA A 99 16.29 -8.66 -6.49
N GLN A 100 15.21 -7.88 -6.51
CA GLN A 100 14.36 -7.60 -5.36
C GLN A 100 13.74 -8.89 -4.80
N GLY A 101 13.06 -9.65 -5.65
CA GLY A 101 12.44 -10.91 -5.26
C GLY A 101 13.45 -11.95 -4.78
N GLY A 102 14.69 -11.95 -5.29
CA GLY A 102 15.77 -12.80 -4.76
C GLY A 102 16.19 -12.42 -3.34
N MET A 103 16.22 -11.12 -3.01
CA MET A 103 16.51 -10.62 -1.67
C MET A 103 15.36 -10.94 -0.71
N ASP A 104 14.11 -10.66 -1.08
CA ASP A 104 12.95 -10.92 -0.23
C ASP A 104 12.70 -12.42 -0.02
N ALA A 105 12.94 -13.26 -1.05
CA ALA A 105 12.96 -14.71 -0.88
C ALA A 105 14.03 -15.15 0.13
N SER A 106 15.21 -14.53 0.07
CA SER A 106 16.31 -14.82 1.00
C SER A 106 15.98 -14.35 2.42
N ARG A 107 15.31 -13.20 2.60
CA ARG A 107 14.78 -12.74 3.89
C ARG A 107 13.84 -13.78 4.49
N PHE A 108 12.86 -14.22 3.71
CA PHE A 108 11.92 -15.26 4.13
C PHE A 108 12.63 -16.54 4.56
N LEU A 109 13.57 -17.05 3.76
CA LEU A 109 14.29 -18.29 4.06
C LEU A 109 15.15 -18.15 5.33
N ILE A 110 15.88 -17.06 5.47
CA ILE A 110 16.77 -16.81 6.63
C ILE A 110 15.95 -16.65 7.90
N ASN A 111 14.93 -15.82 7.88
CA ASN A 111 14.08 -15.56 9.05
C ASN A 111 13.27 -16.81 9.43
N THR A 112 12.80 -17.59 8.47
CA THR A 112 12.11 -18.85 8.75
C THR A 112 13.04 -19.90 9.37
N THR A 113 14.28 -20.02 8.88
CA THR A 113 15.22 -21.08 9.32
C THR A 113 16.05 -20.69 10.53
N ALA A 114 16.78 -19.58 10.47
CA ALA A 114 17.64 -19.08 11.54
C ALA A 114 16.88 -18.19 12.54
N GLY A 115 15.80 -17.55 12.09
CA GLY A 115 14.99 -16.63 12.89
C GLY A 115 13.82 -17.27 13.63
N VAL A 116 13.81 -18.59 13.82
CA VAL A 116 12.74 -19.32 14.54
C VAL A 116 11.37 -19.05 13.90
N ALA A 117 11.18 -19.51 12.65
CA ALA A 117 9.95 -19.31 11.87
C ALA A 117 9.58 -17.83 11.61
N GLY A 118 10.55 -16.92 11.70
CA GLY A 118 10.35 -15.49 11.48
C GLY A 118 10.16 -14.68 12.76
N PHE A 119 10.17 -15.29 13.94
CA PHE A 119 10.06 -14.56 15.21
C PHE A 119 11.25 -13.60 15.45
N VAL A 120 12.43 -13.93 14.91
CA VAL A 120 13.63 -13.09 14.96
C VAL A 120 14.00 -12.68 13.53
N ASP A 121 14.07 -11.38 13.27
CA ASP A 121 14.51 -10.84 11.97
C ASP A 121 16.05 -10.89 11.84
N VAL A 122 16.58 -12.08 11.57
CA VAL A 122 18.01 -12.34 11.34
C VAL A 122 18.47 -11.66 10.05
N ALA A 123 17.62 -11.59 9.03
CA ALA A 123 17.93 -10.95 7.76
C ALA A 123 18.24 -9.45 7.94
N LYS A 124 17.51 -8.76 8.83
CA LYS A 124 17.84 -7.37 9.20
C LYS A 124 19.18 -7.25 9.93
N MET A 125 19.60 -8.23 10.73
CA MET A 125 20.89 -8.19 11.42
C MET A 125 22.09 -8.27 10.48
N ILE A 126 21.90 -8.86 9.30
CA ILE A 126 22.90 -8.92 8.22
C ILE A 126 22.69 -7.85 7.15
N ASP A 127 21.85 -6.84 7.43
CA ASP A 127 21.59 -5.68 6.56
C ASP A 127 20.98 -6.04 5.20
N LEU A 128 20.19 -7.12 5.14
CA LEU A 128 19.48 -7.49 3.91
C LEU A 128 18.29 -6.54 3.69
N PRO A 129 18.23 -5.76 2.59
CA PRO A 129 17.16 -4.80 2.36
C PRO A 129 15.79 -5.47 2.29
N LYS A 130 14.77 -4.80 2.83
CA LYS A 130 13.38 -5.26 2.83
C LYS A 130 12.55 -4.39 1.90
N HIS A 131 11.72 -5.01 1.07
CA HIS A 131 10.80 -4.31 0.18
C HIS A 131 9.35 -4.57 0.57
N ASN A 132 8.43 -3.82 -0.03
CA ASN A 132 7.00 -3.94 0.22
C ASN A 132 6.26 -3.96 -1.10
N GLU A 133 5.96 -5.17 -1.57
CA GLU A 133 5.16 -5.39 -2.77
C GLU A 133 3.82 -6.03 -2.44
N ASP A 134 2.77 -5.59 -3.13
CA ASP A 134 1.45 -6.16 -3.07
C ASP A 134 0.87 -6.36 -4.47
N PHE A 135 -0.19 -7.15 -4.57
CA PHE A 135 -0.80 -7.45 -5.86
C PHE A 135 -1.42 -6.22 -6.51
N GLY A 136 -1.82 -5.21 -5.72
CA GLY A 136 -2.25 -3.92 -6.26
C GLY A 136 -1.13 -3.20 -7.03
N GLN A 137 0.11 -3.25 -6.51
CA GLN A 137 1.30 -2.74 -7.20
C GLN A 137 1.60 -3.54 -8.45
N THR A 138 1.52 -4.88 -8.38
CA THR A 138 1.67 -5.75 -9.55
C THR A 138 0.65 -5.41 -10.65
N LEU A 139 -0.62 -5.20 -10.31
CA LEU A 139 -1.62 -4.74 -11.27
C LEU A 139 -1.24 -3.38 -11.87
N GLY A 140 -0.70 -2.46 -11.05
CA GLY A 140 -0.18 -1.18 -11.51
C GLY A 140 0.99 -1.31 -12.50
N PHE A 141 1.94 -2.20 -12.22
CA PHE A 141 3.05 -2.53 -13.12
C PHE A 141 2.56 -3.02 -14.49
N TRP A 142 1.48 -3.79 -14.51
CA TRP A 142 0.84 -4.27 -15.75
C TRP A 142 -0.16 -3.28 -16.37
N GLY A 143 -0.19 -2.03 -15.91
CA GLY A 143 -0.96 -0.94 -16.51
C GLY A 143 -2.42 -0.84 -16.06
N VAL A 144 -2.83 -1.55 -15.00
CA VAL A 144 -4.15 -1.36 -14.41
C VAL A 144 -4.17 -0.01 -13.66
N PRO A 145 -5.06 0.92 -14.02
CA PRO A 145 -5.14 2.21 -13.36
C PRO A 145 -5.63 2.02 -11.91
N THR A 146 -5.17 2.88 -11.01
CA THR A 146 -5.62 2.91 -9.60
C THR A 146 -7.15 3.04 -9.52
N GLY A 147 -7.72 3.97 -10.29
CA GLY A 147 -9.11 4.38 -10.14
C GLY A 147 -9.28 5.39 -9.00
N ASN A 148 -10.54 5.71 -8.69
CA ASN A 148 -10.85 6.76 -7.73
C ASN A 148 -10.57 6.30 -6.29
N TYR A 149 -10.25 7.26 -5.42
CA TYR A 149 -10.12 7.00 -4.00
C TYR A 149 -11.44 6.49 -3.40
N LEU A 150 -11.36 5.43 -2.62
CA LEU A 150 -12.49 4.81 -1.95
C LEU A 150 -12.08 4.43 -0.53
N VAL A 151 -12.95 4.68 0.45
CA VAL A 151 -12.81 4.12 1.79
C VAL A 151 -13.69 2.89 1.90
N VAL A 152 -13.08 1.76 2.26
CA VAL A 152 -13.74 0.47 2.40
C VAL A 152 -13.98 0.18 3.89
N PRO A 153 -15.17 -0.33 4.29
CA PRO A 153 -15.41 -0.74 5.66
C PRO A 153 -14.36 -1.75 6.13
N PHE A 154 -13.88 -1.63 7.36
CA PHE A 154 -12.84 -2.44 8.00
C PHE A 154 -11.42 -2.33 7.39
N MET A 155 -11.28 -2.06 6.10
CA MET A 155 -9.98 -1.95 5.42
C MET A 155 -9.41 -0.52 5.42
N GLY A 156 -10.28 0.50 5.39
CA GLY A 156 -9.89 1.91 5.37
C GLY A 156 -9.62 2.46 3.97
N ALA A 157 -8.63 3.35 3.87
CA ALA A 157 -8.23 4.04 2.63
C ALA A 157 -7.80 3.04 1.54
N SER A 158 -8.36 3.14 0.34
CA SER A 158 -8.17 2.18 -0.75
C SER A 158 -8.50 2.80 -2.12
N SER A 159 -8.41 1.98 -3.17
CA SER A 159 -9.01 2.25 -4.50
C SER A 159 -9.52 0.93 -5.11
N PRO A 160 -10.27 0.98 -6.23
CA PRO A 160 -10.69 -0.23 -6.95
C PRO A 160 -9.55 -1.22 -7.25
N ARG A 161 -8.37 -0.71 -7.65
CA ARG A 161 -7.21 -1.57 -7.93
C ARG A 161 -6.67 -2.19 -6.65
N GLU A 162 -6.54 -1.44 -5.56
CA GLU A 162 -6.05 -2.00 -4.30
C GLU A 162 -7.04 -2.98 -3.68
N VAL A 163 -8.35 -2.81 -3.86
CA VAL A 163 -9.35 -3.81 -3.44
C VAL A 163 -9.19 -5.11 -4.22
N ALA A 164 -8.98 -5.04 -5.53
CA ALA A 164 -8.64 -6.22 -6.34
C ALA A 164 -7.28 -6.81 -5.94
N GLY A 165 -6.31 -5.95 -5.61
CA GLY A 165 -5.01 -6.28 -5.03
C GLY A 165 -5.14 -7.14 -3.79
N ALA A 166 -5.93 -6.69 -2.82
CA ALA A 166 -6.15 -7.39 -1.56
C ALA A 166 -6.71 -8.82 -1.75
N VAL A 167 -7.50 -9.06 -2.81
CA VAL A 167 -7.94 -10.42 -3.16
C VAL A 167 -6.76 -11.28 -3.64
N GLY A 168 -5.88 -10.72 -4.48
CA GLY A 168 -4.66 -11.40 -4.90
C GLY A 168 -3.71 -11.68 -3.73
N ASP A 169 -3.52 -10.72 -2.84
CA ASP A 169 -2.71 -10.88 -1.64
C ASP A 169 -3.27 -11.97 -0.72
N ALA A 170 -4.60 -12.02 -0.56
CA ALA A 170 -5.27 -13.08 0.18
C ALA A 170 -5.04 -14.46 -0.46
N LEU A 171 -4.97 -14.55 -1.80
CA LEU A 171 -4.66 -15.80 -2.51
C LEU A 171 -3.19 -16.20 -2.42
N MET A 172 -2.28 -15.29 -2.07
CA MET A 172 -0.86 -15.58 -1.85
C MET A 172 -0.55 -15.87 -0.38
N ASN A 173 -1.43 -15.47 0.54
CA ASN A 173 -1.27 -15.70 1.96
C ASN A 173 -1.45 -17.20 2.30
N PRO A 174 -0.45 -17.87 2.90
CA PRO A 174 -0.56 -19.29 3.28
C PRO A 174 -1.71 -19.59 4.26
N LEU A 175 -2.08 -18.63 5.11
CA LEU A 175 -3.18 -18.79 6.08
C LEU A 175 -4.52 -19.03 5.39
N THR A 176 -4.69 -18.58 4.15
CA THR A 176 -5.89 -18.80 3.35
C THR A 176 -6.10 -20.29 3.00
N TYR A 177 -5.03 -21.08 2.92
CA TYR A 177 -5.10 -22.50 2.50
C TYR A 177 -4.97 -23.49 3.64
N THR A 178 -4.95 -23.03 4.88
CA THR A 178 -4.92 -23.87 6.09
C THR A 178 -6.00 -24.94 6.13
N PHE A 179 -7.20 -24.65 5.60
CA PHE A 179 -8.26 -25.65 5.46
C PHE A 179 -7.87 -26.84 4.57
N ALA A 180 -7.02 -26.62 3.57
CA ALA A 180 -6.62 -27.62 2.59
C ALA A 180 -5.57 -28.59 3.15
N PHE A 181 -4.71 -28.14 4.07
CA PHE A 181 -3.64 -28.97 4.64
C PHE A 181 -3.87 -29.41 6.09
N ALA A 182 -4.61 -28.64 6.89
CA ALA A 182 -4.95 -28.97 8.28
C ALA A 182 -6.40 -29.47 8.45
N GLY A 183 -7.20 -29.48 7.38
CA GLY A 183 -8.59 -29.91 7.36
C GLY A 183 -9.59 -28.79 7.64
N GLY A 184 -10.84 -28.96 7.19
CA GLY A 184 -11.92 -27.95 7.29
C GLY A 184 -12.70 -27.94 8.62
N GLY A 185 -12.04 -28.20 9.75
CA GLY A 185 -12.69 -28.30 11.06
C GLY A 185 -12.81 -26.96 11.79
N ALA A 186 -13.79 -26.84 12.69
CA ALA A 186 -14.00 -25.64 13.51
C ALA A 186 -12.75 -25.19 14.29
N ALA A 187 -11.90 -26.13 14.70
CA ALA A 187 -10.63 -25.84 15.37
C ALA A 187 -9.64 -25.10 14.46
N VAL A 188 -9.50 -25.52 13.20
CA VAL A 188 -8.60 -24.86 12.22
C VAL A 188 -9.09 -23.46 11.92
N SER A 189 -10.39 -23.30 11.70
CA SER A 189 -11.00 -21.99 11.50
C SER A 189 -10.79 -21.05 12.69
N ALA A 190 -10.90 -21.57 13.92
CA ALA A 190 -10.65 -20.79 15.13
C ALA A 190 -9.18 -20.36 15.25
N VAL A 191 -8.22 -21.22 14.90
CA VAL A 191 -6.79 -20.88 14.88
C VAL A 191 -6.50 -19.78 13.86
N ASN A 192 -7.06 -19.85 12.65
CA ASN A 192 -6.86 -18.80 11.64
C ASN A 192 -7.46 -17.47 12.05
N ALA A 193 -8.68 -17.49 12.58
CA ALA A 193 -9.34 -16.30 13.10
C ALA A 193 -8.52 -15.70 14.26
N GLY A 194 -7.99 -16.55 15.14
CA GLY A 194 -7.09 -16.15 16.21
C GLY A 194 -5.82 -15.48 15.68
N ALA A 195 -5.13 -16.10 14.71
CA ALA A 195 -3.92 -15.55 14.10
C ALA A 195 -4.18 -14.17 13.46
N LYS A 196 -5.25 -14.05 12.66
CA LYS A 196 -5.64 -12.75 12.07
C LYS A 196 -5.99 -11.70 13.13
N THR A 197 -6.64 -12.11 14.22
CA THR A 197 -6.97 -11.20 15.32
C THR A 197 -5.72 -10.70 16.01
N VAL A 198 -4.73 -11.58 16.25
CA VAL A 198 -3.44 -11.18 16.82
C VAL A 198 -2.72 -10.21 15.90
N ASP A 199 -2.61 -10.53 14.60
CA ASP A 199 -1.96 -9.67 13.59
C ASP A 199 -2.56 -8.25 13.54
N VAL A 200 -3.89 -8.16 13.48
CA VAL A 200 -4.60 -6.87 13.48
C VAL A 200 -4.40 -6.12 14.80
N THR A 201 -4.38 -6.84 15.93
CA THR A 201 -4.19 -6.23 17.25
C THR A 201 -2.77 -5.70 17.42
N ASP A 202 -1.78 -6.48 17.01
CA ASP A 202 -0.34 -6.15 16.99
C ASP A 202 -0.08 -4.93 16.12
N THR A 203 -0.53 -4.98 14.86
CA THR A 203 -0.43 -3.84 13.93
C THR A 203 -1.08 -2.59 14.50
N ARG A 204 -2.26 -2.70 15.14
CA ARG A 204 -2.92 -1.54 15.72
C ARG A 204 -2.15 -1.00 16.93
N ALA A 205 -1.58 -1.88 17.76
CA ALA A 205 -0.75 -1.50 18.91
C ALA A 205 0.47 -0.67 18.47
N ASP A 206 1.16 -1.11 17.43
CA ASP A 206 2.30 -0.39 16.84
C ASP A 206 1.94 0.99 16.27
N LEU A 207 0.69 1.18 15.85
CA LEU A 207 0.21 2.44 15.31
C LEU A 207 -0.27 3.44 16.37
N ILE A 208 -0.51 3.01 17.63
CA ILE A 208 -0.98 3.91 18.71
C ILE A 208 -0.03 5.10 18.95
N PRO A 209 1.30 4.95 19.01
CA PRO A 209 2.21 6.07 19.21
C PRO A 209 2.13 7.13 18.09
N THR A 210 1.93 6.68 16.84
CA THR A 210 1.86 7.54 15.65
C THR A 210 0.50 8.21 15.48
N GLU A 211 -0.55 7.64 16.06
CA GLU A 211 -1.93 8.16 15.99
C GLU A 211 -2.03 9.65 16.38
N LYS A 212 -1.30 10.06 17.42
CA LYS A 212 -1.31 11.47 17.89
C LYS A 212 -0.88 12.46 16.82
N ILE A 213 0.05 12.06 15.95
CA ILE A 213 0.50 12.92 14.85
C ILE A 213 -0.66 13.17 13.89
N VAL A 214 -1.45 12.14 13.60
CA VAL A 214 -2.62 12.27 12.73
C VAL A 214 -3.69 13.13 13.40
N ASP A 215 -4.01 12.87 14.66
CA ASP A 215 -5.08 13.56 15.40
C ASP A 215 -4.75 15.04 15.66
N GLU A 216 -3.50 15.35 15.98
CA GLU A 216 -3.07 16.72 16.35
C GLU A 216 -2.64 17.56 15.14
N ALA A 217 -2.08 16.93 14.08
CA ALA A 217 -1.59 17.67 12.91
C ALA A 217 -2.64 17.86 11.81
N SER A 218 -3.75 17.11 11.84
CA SER A 218 -4.79 17.23 10.81
C SER A 218 -5.89 18.23 11.21
N VAL A 219 -6.09 19.25 10.38
CA VAL A 219 -7.30 20.10 10.44
C VAL A 219 -8.52 19.31 9.95
N ASP A 220 -8.32 18.51 8.90
CA ASP A 220 -9.27 17.51 8.42
C ASP A 220 -8.59 16.16 8.32
N ARG A 221 -8.95 15.26 9.24
CA ARG A 221 -8.44 13.89 9.32
C ARG A 221 -8.69 13.10 8.04
N TYR A 222 -9.84 13.30 7.40
CA TYR A 222 -10.19 12.62 6.15
C TYR A 222 -9.21 12.97 5.03
N SER A 223 -9.07 14.27 4.76
CA SER A 223 -8.16 14.74 3.71
C SER A 223 -6.71 14.40 4.01
N PHE A 224 -6.29 14.43 5.28
CA PHE A 224 -4.95 14.02 5.67
C PHE A 224 -4.69 12.53 5.33
N ILE A 225 -5.58 11.63 5.76
CA ILE A 225 -5.42 10.19 5.52
C ILE A 225 -5.48 9.89 4.02
N LYS A 226 -6.38 10.53 3.29
CA LYS A 226 -6.47 10.38 1.83
C LYS A 226 -5.18 10.78 1.13
N ASN A 227 -4.65 11.97 1.43
CA ASN A 227 -3.43 12.47 0.79
C ASN A 227 -2.21 11.61 1.16
N ALA A 228 -2.09 11.23 2.44
CA ALA A 228 -1.04 10.33 2.89
C ALA A 228 -1.11 8.95 2.23
N TYR A 229 -2.33 8.41 2.04
CA TYR A 229 -2.55 7.17 1.29
C TYR A 229 -2.08 7.32 -0.16
N GLN A 230 -2.51 8.37 -0.87
CA GLN A 230 -2.15 8.59 -2.28
C GLN A 230 -0.63 8.74 -2.46
N GLN A 231 0.02 9.57 -1.64
CA GLN A 231 1.47 9.74 -1.65
C GLN A 231 2.20 8.43 -1.37
N ARG A 232 1.76 7.66 -0.37
CA ARG A 232 2.36 6.36 -0.06
C ARG A 232 2.21 5.37 -1.21
N ARG A 233 1.05 5.31 -1.87
CA ARG A 233 0.83 4.40 -3.00
C ARG A 233 1.70 4.77 -4.20
N GLU A 234 1.84 6.06 -4.48
CA GLU A 234 2.72 6.55 -5.53
C GLU A 234 4.19 6.25 -5.24
N TYR A 235 4.62 6.44 -3.99
CA TYR A 235 5.97 6.06 -3.55
C TYR A 235 6.25 4.57 -3.75
N LEU A 236 5.32 3.70 -3.34
CA LEU A 236 5.47 2.26 -3.47
C LEU A 236 5.52 1.81 -4.94
N LEU A 237 4.63 2.34 -5.78
CA LEU A 237 4.60 2.02 -7.23
C LEU A 237 5.91 2.34 -7.96
N HIS A 238 6.67 3.32 -7.47
CA HIS A 238 7.92 3.77 -8.07
C HIS A 238 9.17 3.32 -7.30
N ASP A 239 9.04 2.36 -6.37
CA ASP A 239 10.16 1.87 -5.55
C ASP A 239 10.92 2.99 -4.82
N GLY A 240 10.18 4.05 -4.44
CA GLY A 240 10.71 5.25 -3.80
C GLY A 240 11.28 6.32 -4.74
N ASN A 241 11.34 6.06 -6.05
CA ASN A 241 11.79 7.00 -7.07
C ASN A 241 10.60 7.67 -7.77
N VAL A 242 9.79 8.42 -7.01
CA VAL A 242 8.65 9.16 -7.57
C VAL A 242 9.16 10.18 -8.59
N PRO A 243 8.67 10.17 -9.85
CA PRO A 243 9.01 11.20 -10.82
C PRO A 243 8.67 12.57 -10.25
N GLU A 244 9.59 13.52 -10.33
CA GLU A 244 9.26 14.91 -10.04
C GLU A 244 8.16 15.31 -11.02
N GLU A 245 7.01 15.78 -10.51
CA GLU A 245 5.97 16.31 -11.38
C GLU A 245 6.61 17.38 -12.25
N ASP A 246 6.58 17.21 -13.58
CA ASP A 246 6.91 18.29 -14.50
C ASP A 246 5.98 19.43 -14.12
N GLU A 247 6.52 20.43 -13.39
CA GLU A 247 5.78 21.64 -13.05
C GLU A 247 5.17 22.12 -14.36
N LEU A 248 3.84 22.00 -14.45
CA LEU A 248 3.09 22.47 -15.59
C LEU A 248 3.59 23.89 -15.84
N GLN A 249 4.34 24.07 -16.92
CA GLN A 249 4.74 25.37 -17.39
C GLN A 249 3.43 26.07 -17.67
N LEU A 250 2.96 26.84 -16.69
CA LEU A 250 1.98 27.87 -16.86
C LEU A 250 2.68 28.91 -17.74
N GLU A 251 2.80 28.59 -19.03
CA GLU A 251 3.12 29.58 -20.04
C GLU A 251 1.99 30.61 -19.94
N ASP A 252 2.36 31.78 -19.43
CA ASP A 252 1.53 32.96 -19.29
C ASP A 252 0.82 33.28 -20.63
N GLU A 253 -0.36 32.70 -20.84
CA GLU A 253 -1.29 33.17 -21.88
C GLU A 253 -2.03 34.41 -21.36
N ALA A 254 -1.28 35.49 -21.14
CA ALA A 254 -1.82 36.83 -20.99
C ALA A 254 -0.76 37.90 -21.31
N THR A 255 -0.55 38.19 -22.59
CA THR A 255 -0.66 39.58 -23.08
C THR A 255 -0.65 39.66 -24.60
N THR A 256 -1.64 40.41 -25.08
CA THR A 256 -2.07 40.63 -26.46
C THR A 256 -1.08 41.48 -27.26
N GLU A 257 -0.75 41.00 -28.46
CA GLU A 257 -0.48 41.71 -29.73
C GLU A 257 0.43 42.97 -29.85
N THR A 258 1.40 42.81 -30.76
CA THR A 258 1.88 43.75 -31.80
C THR A 258 2.87 44.85 -31.41
N THR A 259 4.13 44.74 -31.91
CA THR A 259 4.72 45.67 -32.90
C THR A 259 6.00 45.09 -33.52
N SER A 260 6.10 45.29 -34.84
CA SER A 260 7.10 44.86 -35.82
C SER A 260 8.50 45.48 -35.70
N THR A 261 9.49 44.71 -36.19
CA THR A 261 10.79 45.09 -36.85
C THR A 261 11.93 45.72 -36.03
N ALA A 262 13.09 45.02 -35.98
CA ALA A 262 14.32 45.38 -36.71
C ALA A 262 15.49 44.40 -36.42
N LYS A 263 16.22 44.02 -37.49
CA LYS A 263 17.50 43.30 -37.50
C LYS A 263 18.60 44.05 -36.72
N THR A 264 19.62 43.36 -36.18
CA THR A 264 21.07 43.56 -36.46
C THR A 264 21.99 42.62 -35.62
N ASN A 265 22.73 41.76 -36.32
CA ASN A 265 24.12 41.25 -36.19
C ASN A 265 24.78 40.86 -34.84
N ASN A 266 25.25 39.60 -34.82
CA ASN A 266 26.34 38.91 -34.04
C ASN A 266 27.63 39.72 -33.71
N PRO A 267 28.62 39.21 -32.91
CA PRO A 267 28.81 37.84 -32.37
C PRO A 267 29.24 37.72 -30.87
N ALA A 268 29.34 36.47 -30.42
CA ALA A 268 29.83 35.95 -29.13
C ALA A 268 31.18 36.51 -28.60
N PRO A 269 31.49 36.21 -27.32
CA PRO A 269 32.74 35.52 -27.04
C PRO A 269 32.55 34.24 -26.21
N ALA A 270 33.32 33.23 -26.56
CA ALA A 270 33.49 32.00 -25.82
C ALA A 270 34.22 32.24 -24.50
N THR A 271 33.84 31.56 -23.41
CA THR A 271 34.81 31.02 -22.44
C THR A 271 34.23 29.94 -21.54
N THR A 272 34.99 28.85 -21.43
CA THR A 272 35.16 27.92 -20.28
C THR A 272 34.01 27.01 -19.85
N SER A 273 34.07 25.79 -20.38
CA SER A 273 34.12 24.53 -19.61
C SER A 273 34.28 24.72 -18.09
N ASN A 274 33.33 24.20 -17.31
CA ASN A 274 33.61 23.40 -16.13
C ASN A 274 32.39 22.58 -15.70
N ARG A 275 32.49 21.28 -15.93
CA ARG A 275 31.74 20.23 -15.22
C ARG A 275 32.39 20.09 -13.84
N PRO A 276 31.62 20.00 -12.74
CA PRO A 276 31.97 19.10 -11.66
C PRO A 276 31.12 17.83 -11.78
N GLY A 277 31.78 16.70 -11.55
CA GLY A 277 31.23 15.38 -11.75
C GLY A 277 30.02 15.06 -10.89
N SER A 278 29.32 14.03 -11.36
CA SER A 278 28.59 13.04 -10.58
C SER A 278 29.04 13.00 -9.11
N ALA A 279 28.19 13.53 -8.24
CA ALA A 279 28.28 13.32 -6.80
C ALA A 279 27.72 11.93 -6.46
N PRO A 280 28.28 11.25 -5.45
CA PRO A 280 27.99 9.84 -5.18
C PRO A 280 26.62 9.68 -4.52
N VAL A 281 26.01 8.52 -4.71
CA VAL A 281 24.87 8.03 -3.93
C VAL A 281 25.24 8.10 -2.46
N THR A 282 24.67 9.05 -1.73
CA THR A 282 24.79 9.13 -0.28
C THR A 282 23.69 8.30 0.35
N ASP A 283 24.14 7.29 1.10
CA ASP A 283 23.37 6.51 2.06
C ASP A 283 22.70 7.43 3.10
N ASN A 284 21.38 7.54 3.02
CA ASN A 284 20.57 8.38 3.91
C ASN A 284 20.16 7.67 5.21
N SER A 285 20.85 6.59 5.62
CA SER A 285 20.55 5.85 6.85
C SER A 285 20.85 6.59 8.18
N LYS A 286 21.23 7.89 8.17
CA LYS A 286 21.66 8.60 9.39
C LYS A 286 21.20 10.05 9.57
N HIS A 287 19.98 10.39 9.16
CA HIS A 287 19.35 11.65 9.62
C HIS A 287 17.93 11.42 10.17
N PHE A 288 17.86 10.72 11.30
CA PHE A 288 16.77 10.96 12.25
C PHE A 288 17.03 12.32 12.91
N LEU A 289 16.04 13.21 12.83
CA LEU A 289 16.00 14.43 13.63
C LEU A 289 15.96 14.04 15.11
N ASP A 290 17.09 14.19 15.79
CA ASP A 290 17.21 14.06 17.23
C ASP A 290 16.53 15.26 17.92
N LEU A 291 15.26 15.09 18.28
CA LEU A 291 14.50 16.05 19.09
C LEU A 291 14.53 15.69 20.59
N SER A 292 15.67 15.20 21.10
CA SER A 292 15.88 14.99 22.53
C SER A 292 16.79 16.07 23.13
N ALA A 293 16.25 17.27 23.33
CA ALA A 293 16.84 18.25 24.25
C ALA A 293 16.09 18.22 25.60
N PRO A 294 16.79 18.16 26.75
CA PRO A 294 16.15 18.01 28.06
C PRO A 294 15.59 19.33 28.58
N VAL A 295 14.32 19.34 28.98
CA VAL A 295 13.75 20.41 29.80
C VAL A 295 14.25 20.23 31.24
N LYS A 296 15.28 20.99 31.62
CA LYS A 296 15.58 21.26 33.04
C LYS A 296 14.61 22.35 33.54
N LYS A 297 14.12 22.18 34.77
CA LYS A 297 13.46 23.24 35.55
C LYS A 297 14.36 24.46 35.69
#